data_AF-A0A1L5KQN0-F1
#
_entry.id   AF-A0A1L5KQN0-F1
#
_cell.length_a   1.000
_cell.length_b   1.000
_cell.length_c   1.000
_cell.angle_alpha   90.00
_cell.angle_beta   90.00
_cell.angle_gamma   90.00
#
_symmetry.space_group_name_H-M   'P 1'
#
loop_
_entity.id
_entity.type
_entity.pdbx_description
1 polymer ?
#
loop_
_entity_poly.entity_id
_entity_poly.type
_entity_poly.pdbx_seq_one_letter_code
_entity_poly.pdbx_strand_id
1 'polypeptide(L)'
;MSDNEKSTQTEEPNFRYNAALAQDIENKWQKIWDEKGTFWAANVNGDLKDGKGRNAEGRTAYFAMDMFPYPSGKGLHVGHPLGYLASDVVSRYHRMKGENVLHA
;
A
#
# COMPACT_ATOMS: atom_id res chain seq x y z
N MET A 1 48.59 -15.35 -12.51
CA MET A 1 47.90 -15.99 -11.38
C MET A 1 46.46 -15.54 -11.48
N SER A 2 45.56 -16.46 -11.82
CA SER A 2 44.15 -16.20 -12.05
C SER A 2 43.44 -16.37 -10.72
N ASP A 3 43.03 -15.27 -10.09
CA ASP A 3 42.24 -15.31 -8.87
C ASP A 3 40.85 -15.83 -9.22
N ASN A 4 40.61 -17.08 -8.83
CA ASN A 4 39.37 -17.79 -9.01
C ASN A 4 38.47 -17.42 -7.82
N GLU A 5 37.76 -16.29 -7.92
CA GLU A 5 36.70 -15.95 -6.96
C GLU A 5 35.56 -16.96 -7.13
N LYS A 6 35.58 -18.00 -6.30
CA LYS A 6 34.42 -18.86 -6.09
C LYS A 6 33.30 -18.00 -5.52
N SER A 7 32.28 -17.71 -6.32
CA SER A 7 31.01 -17.19 -5.81
C SER A 7 30.46 -18.20 -4.80
N THR A 8 30.54 -17.89 -3.51
CA THR A 8 29.82 -18.63 -2.48
C THR A 8 28.33 -18.42 -2.73
N GLN A 9 27.68 -19.37 -3.38
CA GLN A 9 26.23 -19.48 -3.35
C GLN A 9 25.85 -19.83 -1.91
N THR A 10 25.41 -18.83 -1.16
CA THR A 10 24.78 -19.03 0.15
C THR A 10 23.48 -19.78 -0.10
N GLU A 11 23.37 -21.04 0.34
CA GLU A 11 22.11 -21.80 0.29
C GLU A 11 21.02 -21.01 1.02
N GLU A 12 19.95 -20.63 0.31
CA GLU A 12 18.84 -19.91 0.91
C GLU A 12 18.05 -20.82 1.87
N PRO A 13 17.61 -20.32 3.04
CA PRO A 13 16.84 -21.13 3.98
C PRO A 13 15.47 -21.54 3.40
N ASN A 14 15.12 -22.82 3.51
CA ASN A 14 13.90 -23.42 2.94
C ASN A 14 12.57 -22.74 3.31
N PHE A 15 12.47 -22.00 4.41
CA PHE A 15 11.24 -21.39 4.92
C PHE A 15 11.34 -19.87 5.09
N ARG A 16 12.20 -19.20 4.30
CA ARG A 16 12.36 -17.75 4.32
C ARG A 16 12.15 -17.20 2.91
N TYR A 17 11.32 -16.16 2.79
CA TYR A 17 11.26 -15.42 1.53
C TYR A 17 12.52 -14.55 1.37
N ASN A 18 13.01 -14.44 0.14
CA ASN A 18 14.08 -13.53 -0.23
C ASN A 18 13.52 -12.21 -0.77
N ALA A 19 14.39 -11.25 -1.08
CA ALA A 19 13.96 -9.95 -1.58
C ALA A 19 13.21 -10.03 -2.93
N ALA A 20 13.59 -10.96 -3.81
CA ALA A 20 12.92 -11.15 -5.09
C ALA A 20 11.48 -11.68 -4.88
N LEU A 21 11.31 -12.69 -4.03
CA LEU A 21 10.00 -13.23 -3.70
C LEU A 21 9.12 -12.20 -2.97
N ALA A 22 9.68 -11.38 -2.08
CA ALA A 22 8.96 -10.26 -1.47
C ALA A 22 8.42 -9.29 -2.53
N GLN A 23 9.28 -8.87 -3.46
CA GLN A 23 8.91 -7.97 -4.54
C GLN A 23 7.79 -8.54 -5.43
N ASP A 24 7.84 -9.84 -5.74
CA ASP A 24 6.80 -10.51 -6.53
C ASP A 24 5.44 -10.53 -5.80
N ILE A 25 5.45 -10.81 -4.49
CA ILE A 25 4.25 -10.79 -3.65
C ILE A 25 3.68 -9.37 -3.57
N GLU A 26 4.53 -8.36 -3.34
CA GLU A 26 4.13 -6.96 -3.26
C GLU A 26 3.52 -6.46 -4.58
N ASN A 27 4.19 -6.70 -5.70
CA ASN A 27 3.71 -6.31 -7.03
C ASN A 27 2.36 -6.98 -7.38
N LYS A 28 2.21 -8.27 -7.03
CA LYS A 28 0.95 -9.00 -7.21
C LYS A 28 -0.20 -8.32 -6.47
N TRP A 29 0.01 -7.95 -5.20
CA TRP A 29 -1.04 -7.35 -4.40
C TRP A 29 -1.35 -5.90 -4.78
N GLN A 30 -0.33 -5.09 -5.11
CA GLN A 30 -0.52 -3.74 -5.65
C GLN A 30 -1.40 -3.76 -6.89
N LYS A 31 -1.09 -4.65 -7.86
CA LYS A 31 -1.91 -4.85 -9.06
C LYS A 31 -3.36 -5.22 -8.74
N ILE A 32 -3.57 -6.19 -7.84
CA ILE A 32 -4.92 -6.61 -7.44
C ILE A 32 -5.67 -5.46 -6.77
N TRP A 33 -5.00 -4.64 -5.96
CA TRP A 33 -5.65 -3.51 -5.29
C TRP A 33 -6.11 -2.45 -6.27
N ASP A 34 -5.28 -2.14 -7.26
CA ASP A 34 -5.59 -1.18 -8.32
C ASP A 34 -6.73 -1.68 -9.22
N GLU A 35 -6.63 -2.92 -9.72
CA GLU A 35 -7.67 -3.54 -10.56
C GLU A 35 -9.03 -3.59 -9.88
N LYS A 36 -9.05 -3.79 -8.55
CA LYS A 36 -10.28 -3.87 -7.76
C LYS A 36 -10.76 -2.54 -7.21
N GLY A 37 -10.04 -1.44 -7.43
CA GLY A 37 -10.34 -0.16 -6.79
C GLY A 37 -10.44 -0.28 -5.26
N THR A 38 -9.55 -1.07 -4.65
CA THR A 38 -9.64 -1.50 -3.23
C THR A 38 -9.67 -0.30 -2.27
N PHE A 39 -9.03 0.80 -2.64
CA PHE A 39 -8.92 2.01 -1.82
C PHE A 39 -9.79 3.17 -2.31
N TRP A 40 -10.67 2.95 -3.30
CA TRP A 40 -11.57 3.99 -3.78
C TRP A 40 -12.61 4.36 -2.72
N ALA A 41 -12.60 5.63 -2.30
CA ALA A 41 -13.62 6.20 -1.43
C ALA A 41 -14.81 6.65 -2.29
N ALA A 42 -15.98 6.06 -2.08
CA ALA A 42 -17.16 6.43 -2.84
C ALA A 42 -17.73 7.77 -2.38
N ASN A 43 -18.27 8.56 -3.30
CA ASN A 43 -19.08 9.70 -2.92
C ASN A 43 -20.43 9.26 -2.34
N VAL A 44 -21.04 10.12 -1.53
CA VAL A 44 -22.44 9.94 -1.09
C VAL A 44 -23.39 9.96 -2.30
N ASN A 45 -23.16 10.88 -3.23
CA ASN A 45 -23.88 11.07 -4.49
C ASN A 45 -22.90 11.44 -5.61
N GLY A 46 -23.27 11.17 -6.87
CA GLY A 46 -22.44 11.48 -8.05
C GLY A 46 -21.68 10.27 -8.59
N ASP A 47 -20.62 10.56 -9.36
CA ASP A 47 -20.00 9.59 -10.27
C ASP A 47 -18.86 8.79 -9.67
N LEU A 48 -18.23 9.27 -8.57
CA LEU A 48 -17.15 8.55 -7.92
C LEU A 48 -17.70 7.37 -7.09
N LYS A 49 -17.48 6.15 -7.58
CA LYS A 49 -17.91 4.90 -6.95
C LYS A 49 -16.76 4.18 -6.25
N ASP A 50 -17.08 3.28 -5.33
CA ASP A 50 -16.09 2.31 -4.83
C ASP A 50 -15.75 1.26 -5.89
N GLY A 51 -14.78 0.39 -5.61
CA GLY A 51 -14.36 -0.70 -6.49
C GLY A 51 -15.44 -1.72 -6.89
N LYS A 52 -16.66 -1.61 -6.35
CA LYS A 52 -17.82 -2.42 -6.73
C LYS A 52 -18.89 -1.62 -7.49
N GLY A 53 -18.61 -0.38 -7.87
CA GLY A 53 -19.54 0.48 -8.58
C GLY A 53 -20.62 1.13 -7.70
N ARG A 54 -20.41 1.19 -6.38
CA ARG A 54 -21.40 1.69 -5.41
C ARG A 54 -21.07 3.08 -4.90
N ASN A 55 -22.10 3.86 -4.55
CA ASN A 55 -21.94 5.07 -3.74
C ASN A 55 -21.60 4.70 -2.28
N ALA A 56 -21.50 5.69 -1.39
CA ALA A 56 -21.25 5.46 0.02
C ALA A 56 -22.34 4.60 0.69
N GLU A 57 -23.57 4.58 0.17
CA GLU A 57 -24.67 3.70 0.62
C GLU A 57 -24.96 3.79 2.14
N GLY A 58 -24.83 5.00 2.72
CA GLY A 58 -25.07 5.22 4.14
C GLY A 58 -23.97 4.70 5.08
N ARG A 59 -22.85 4.18 4.54
CA ARG A 59 -21.65 3.85 5.33
C ARG A 59 -21.14 5.08 6.07
N THR A 60 -20.79 4.92 7.34
CA THR A 60 -20.17 5.98 8.16
C THR A 60 -18.90 6.49 7.48
N ALA A 61 -18.78 7.80 7.36
CA ALA A 61 -17.59 8.43 6.77
C ALA A 61 -16.43 8.47 7.77
N TYR A 62 -15.22 8.22 7.29
CA TYR A 62 -13.99 8.43 8.04
C TYR A 62 -12.95 9.10 7.15
N PHE A 63 -12.27 10.11 7.69
CA PHE A 63 -11.25 10.86 6.96
C PHE A 63 -9.91 10.77 7.71
N ALA A 64 -8.92 10.19 7.03
CA ALA A 64 -7.53 10.18 7.47
C ALA A 64 -6.72 11.03 6.47
N MET A 65 -5.84 11.88 6.99
CA MET A 65 -5.04 12.76 6.14
C MET A 65 -3.59 12.76 6.59
N ASP A 66 -2.70 12.50 5.64
CA ASP A 66 -1.28 12.70 5.79
C ASP A 66 -0.89 14.11 5.40
N MET A 67 0.15 14.66 6.05
CA MET A 67 0.77 15.87 5.54
C MET A 67 1.52 15.52 4.25
N PHE A 68 0.99 15.99 3.11
CA PHE A 68 1.61 15.75 1.81
C PHE A 68 3.05 16.31 1.78
N PRO A 69 4.00 15.57 1.19
CA PRO A 69 5.41 15.97 1.24
C PRO A 69 5.72 17.07 0.22
N TYR A 70 6.72 17.89 0.52
CA TYR A 70 7.27 18.83 -0.46
C TYR A 70 8.17 18.10 -1.47
N PRO A 71 8.09 18.42 -2.78
CA PRO A 71 8.94 17.81 -3.82
C PRO A 71 10.33 18.48 -3.86
N SER A 72 11.03 18.53 -2.73
CA SER A 72 12.29 19.26 -2.54
C SER A 72 13.55 18.38 -2.53
N GLY A 73 13.42 17.10 -2.90
CA GLY A 73 14.53 16.15 -3.01
C GLY A 73 14.31 15.15 -4.14
N LYS A 74 15.25 14.21 -4.32
CA LYS A 74 15.13 13.14 -5.35
C LYS A 74 14.01 12.14 -5.05
N GLY A 75 13.58 12.05 -3.80
CA GLY A 75 12.55 11.13 -3.35
C GLY A 75 12.36 11.21 -1.84
N LEU A 76 11.49 10.34 -1.33
CA LEU A 76 11.23 10.23 0.10
C LEU A 76 12.37 9.48 0.81
N HIS A 77 12.85 9.99 1.94
CA HIS A 77 13.66 9.22 2.88
C HIS A 77 12.77 8.40 3.83
N VAL A 78 13.36 7.42 4.53
CA VAL A 78 12.69 6.48 5.46
C VAL A 78 11.93 7.11 6.63
N GLY A 79 12.06 8.42 6.84
CA GLY A 79 11.32 9.18 7.85
C GLY A 79 9.91 9.58 7.41
N HIS A 80 9.69 9.82 6.11
CA HIS A 80 8.35 10.13 5.58
C HIS A 80 7.33 9.02 5.83
N PRO A 81 7.60 7.73 5.51
CA PRO A 81 6.62 6.67 5.70
C PRO A 81 6.29 6.41 7.17
N LEU A 82 7.08 6.88 8.13
CA LEU A 82 6.78 6.67 9.56
C LEU A 82 5.39 7.23 9.93
N GLY A 83 5.08 8.44 9.47
CA GLY A 83 3.74 9.03 9.66
C GLY A 83 2.67 8.33 8.82
N TYR A 84 3.00 8.05 7.55
CA TYR A 84 2.06 7.48 6.57
C TYR A 84 1.62 6.05 6.94
N LEU A 85 2.49 5.28 7.62
CA LEU A 85 2.15 3.96 8.13
C LEU A 85 1.12 4.02 9.25
N ALA A 86 1.19 5.01 10.13
CA ALA A 86 0.23 5.14 11.23
C ALA A 86 -1.17 5.44 10.70
N SER A 87 -1.29 6.39 9.76
CA SER A 87 -2.57 6.73 9.11
C SER A 87 -3.08 5.60 8.20
N ASP A 88 -2.23 4.85 7.49
CA ASP A 88 -2.63 3.69 6.68
C ASP A 88 -3.20 2.56 7.55
N VAL A 89 -2.55 2.22 8.68
CA VAL A 89 -3.03 1.19 9.60
C VAL A 89 -4.41 1.55 10.15
N VAL A 90 -4.60 2.79 10.59
CA VAL A 90 -5.89 3.29 11.07
C VAL A 90 -6.93 3.26 9.95
N SER A 91 -6.59 3.72 8.76
CA SER A 91 -7.50 3.71 7.60
C SER A 91 -7.94 2.30 7.23
N ARG A 92 -7.04 1.32 7.25
CA ARG A 92 -7.37 -0.10 7.03
C ARG A 92 -8.29 -0.64 8.11
N TYR A 93 -8.02 -0.33 9.38
CA TYR A 93 -8.89 -0.70 10.49
C TYR A 93 -10.31 -0.14 10.31
N HIS A 94 -10.45 1.13 9.92
CA HIS A 94 -11.74 1.75 9.67
C HIS A 94 -12.47 1.14 8.45
N ARG A 95 -11.75 0.80 7.38
CA ARG A 95 -12.32 0.03 6.24
C ARG A 95 -12.82 -1.35 6.67
N MET A 96 -12.08 -2.06 7.54
CA MET A 96 -12.49 -3.37 8.08
C MET A 96 -13.75 -3.30 8.94
N LYS A 97 -14.03 -2.15 9.57
CA LYS A 97 -15.31 -1.90 10.27
C LYS A 97 -16.48 -1.59 9.33
N GLY A 98 -16.26 -1.52 8.02
CA GLY A 98 -17.30 -1.23 7.02
C GLY A 98 -17.52 0.26 6.75
N GLU A 99 -16.65 1.13 7.24
CA GLU A 99 -16.74 2.58 7.04
C GLU A 99 -16.28 2.98 5.62
N ASN A 100 -16.78 4.12 5.12
CA ASN A 100 -16.33 4.72 3.88
C ASN A 100 -15.15 5.66 4.16
N VAL A 101 -13.94 5.18 3.85
CA VAL A 101 -12.70 5.84 4.25
C VAL A 101 -12.10 6.63 3.10
N LEU A 102 -12.01 7.95 3.25
CA LEU A 102 -11.15 8.81 2.46
C LEU A 102 -9.79 8.90 3.17
N HIS A 103 -8.72 8.50 2.49
CA HIS A 103 -7.34 8.62 2.97
C HIS A 103 -6.56 9.42 1.93
N ALA A 104 -6.15 10.63 2.31
CA ALA A 104 -5.53 11.62 1.43
C ALA A 104 -4.15 12.06 1.91
#